data_AF-A0A6A6CTR3-F1
#
_entry.id   AF-A0A6A6CTR3-F1
#
_cell.length_a   1.000
_cell.length_b   1.000
_cell.length_c   1.000
_cell.angle_alpha   90.00
_cell.angle_beta   90.00
_cell.angle_gamma   90.00
#
_symmetry.space_group_name_H-M   'P 1'
#
loop_
_entity.id
_entity.type
_entity.pdbx_description
1 polymer ?
#
loop_
_entity_poly.entity_id
_entity_poly.type
_entity_poly.pdbx_seq_one_letter_code
_entity_poly.pdbx_strand_id
1 'polypeptide(L)'
;MQNNRVAQDHGTFVPESPVILVDAPRHDEVSITARKKGVTIGHGDLMLRTMAIEKSFFNNGPPLTASPLTAQLGFPLEAVASPMNESIAYNYPVNEMFASSNPESSEFLTDYTAFYGDVSLVRADGKAMSPLQIEALLTYINQTRKKWLTKTRHMKEGEAKEVERKKVKARLTPEAFHTFFENLRRQMLRAGNQAFKNVVSPVSITLSEVAPACGACYAKAEPGKHLLTCAKSKTRYYCGRACQKED
;
A
#
# COMPACT_ATOMS: atom_id res chain seq x y z
N MET A 1 56.98 19.09 -35.97
CA MET A 1 56.58 17.88 -35.22
C MET A 1 55.40 18.26 -34.33
N GLN A 2 54.18 17.98 -34.79
CA GLN A 2 52.93 18.35 -34.13
C GLN A 2 52.55 17.26 -33.11
N ASN A 3 52.34 17.68 -31.86
CA ASN A 3 51.92 16.80 -30.77
C ASN A 3 50.39 16.73 -30.71
N ASN A 4 49.88 15.52 -30.90
CA ASN A 4 48.47 15.14 -30.72
C ASN A 4 48.05 15.32 -29.25
N ARG A 5 47.00 16.12 -29.02
CA ARG A 5 46.18 16.05 -27.80
C ARG A 5 44.81 15.50 -28.18
N VAL A 6 44.58 14.24 -27.83
CA VAL A 6 43.25 13.62 -27.84
C VAL A 6 42.61 13.95 -26.50
N ALA A 7 41.55 14.76 -26.51
CA ALA A 7 40.71 14.99 -25.35
C ALA A 7 39.81 13.75 -25.16
N GLN A 8 39.89 13.13 -23.99
CA GLN A 8 38.97 12.08 -23.57
C GLN A 8 37.67 12.71 -23.08
N ASP A 9 36.58 12.25 -23.67
CA ASP A 9 35.20 12.59 -23.34
C ASP A 9 34.82 11.92 -22.01
N HIS A 10 34.51 12.71 -20.99
CA HIS A 10 33.97 12.19 -19.73
C HIS A 10 32.45 12.05 -19.86
N GLY A 11 32.01 10.89 -20.38
CA GLY A 11 30.62 10.47 -20.32
C GLY A 11 30.18 10.24 -18.88
N THR A 12 29.27 11.08 -18.37
CA THR A 12 28.62 10.90 -17.07
C THR A 12 27.71 9.68 -17.08
N PHE A 13 27.99 8.82 -16.11
CA PHE A 13 27.31 7.58 -15.73
C PHE A 13 25.81 7.80 -15.44
N VAL A 14 24.94 7.13 -16.20
CA VAL A 14 23.51 6.99 -15.87
C VAL A 14 23.37 5.71 -15.05
N PRO A 15 22.86 5.73 -13.81
CA PRO A 15 22.56 4.50 -13.10
C PRO A 15 21.31 3.86 -13.71
N GLU A 16 21.52 2.78 -14.45
CA GLU A 16 20.46 1.84 -14.83
C GLU A 16 19.76 1.36 -13.56
N SER A 17 18.48 1.72 -13.42
CA SER A 17 17.61 1.11 -12.42
C SER A 17 17.23 -0.29 -12.91
N PRO A 18 17.18 -1.32 -12.03
CA PRO A 18 16.77 -2.65 -12.45
C PRO A 18 15.28 -2.62 -12.84
N VAL A 19 15.02 -2.91 -14.12
CA VAL A 19 13.70 -3.25 -14.63
C VAL A 19 13.36 -4.65 -14.12
N ILE A 20 12.53 -4.73 -13.08
CA ILE A 20 11.90 -5.99 -12.68
C ILE A 20 10.71 -6.21 -13.62
N LEU A 21 10.94 -7.02 -14.66
CA LEU A 21 9.86 -7.58 -15.48
C LEU A 21 9.08 -8.58 -14.61
N VAL A 22 7.86 -8.20 -14.22
CA VAL A 22 6.88 -9.14 -13.67
C VAL A 22 6.02 -9.59 -14.85
N ASP A 23 6.24 -10.82 -15.30
CA ASP A 23 5.37 -11.45 -16.29
C ASP A 23 3.94 -11.57 -15.73
N ALA A 24 2.98 -10.98 -16.43
CA ALA A 24 1.57 -11.07 -16.11
C ALA A 24 1.05 -12.48 -16.45
N PRO A 25 0.35 -13.18 -15.53
CA PRO A 25 -0.28 -14.44 -15.87
C PRO A 25 -1.48 -14.21 -16.79
N ARG A 26 -1.52 -14.98 -17.89
CA ARG A 26 -2.70 -15.09 -18.78
C ARG A 26 -3.85 -15.69 -17.97
N HIS A 27 -4.97 -14.97 -17.90
CA HIS A 27 -6.19 -15.44 -17.27
C HIS A 27 -7.14 -16.00 -18.34
N ASP A 28 -7.27 -17.32 -18.37
CA ASP A 28 -8.48 -17.97 -18.85
C ASP A 28 -9.59 -17.75 -17.81
N GLU A 29 -10.76 -17.35 -18.31
CA GLU A 29 -11.97 -17.09 -17.52
C GLU A 29 -12.55 -18.40 -16.97
N VAL A 30 -12.52 -18.57 -15.65
CA VAL A 30 -13.44 -19.48 -14.96
C VAL A 30 -14.32 -18.65 -14.04
N SER A 31 -15.58 -18.54 -14.43
CA SER A 31 -16.68 -18.00 -13.65
C SER A 31 -16.81 -18.77 -12.34
N ILE A 32 -16.42 -18.15 -11.22
CA ILE A 32 -16.67 -18.66 -9.88
C ILE A 32 -17.33 -17.56 -9.04
N THR A 33 -18.57 -17.82 -8.70
CA THR A 33 -19.46 -17.06 -7.82
C THR A 33 -18.81 -16.75 -6.47
N ALA A 34 -18.67 -15.46 -6.17
CA ALA A 34 -18.44 -14.82 -4.87
C ALA A 34 -17.56 -15.54 -3.82
N ARG A 35 -16.26 -15.73 -4.10
CA ARG A 35 -15.27 -16.13 -3.08
C ARG A 35 -14.64 -14.91 -2.41
N LYS A 36 -14.58 -14.88 -1.06
CA LYS A 36 -13.74 -13.94 -0.31
C LYS A 36 -12.28 -14.24 -0.68
N LYS A 37 -11.55 -13.26 -1.22
CA LYS A 37 -10.17 -13.44 -1.72
C LYS A 37 -9.17 -12.95 -0.67
N GLY A 38 -8.47 -13.87 0.00
CA GLY A 38 -7.26 -13.56 0.75
C GLY A 38 -6.04 -13.28 -0.14
N VAL A 39 -4.92 -12.88 0.47
CA VAL A 39 -3.60 -12.73 -0.19
C VAL A 39 -2.56 -13.39 0.71
N THR A 40 -1.63 -14.16 0.16
CA THR A 40 -0.52 -14.76 0.93
C THR A 40 0.78 -14.03 0.64
N ILE A 41 1.53 -13.73 1.69
CA ILE A 41 2.83 -13.06 1.60
C ILE A 41 3.91 -14.08 1.94
N GLY A 42 4.78 -14.36 0.96
CA GLY A 42 5.91 -15.26 1.15
C GLY A 42 6.99 -14.65 2.04
N HIS A 43 7.79 -15.50 2.69
CA HIS A 43 9.02 -15.06 3.35
C HIS A 43 10.13 -14.68 2.35
N GLY A 44 10.95 -13.66 2.67
CA GLY A 44 12.24 -13.38 2.01
C GLY A 44 12.17 -12.55 0.72
N ASP A 45 11.00 -12.46 0.10
CA ASP A 45 10.76 -11.61 -1.06
C ASP A 45 9.37 -10.98 -0.95
N LEU A 46 9.21 -9.74 -1.41
CA LEU A 46 7.90 -9.08 -1.53
C LEU A 46 7.03 -9.70 -2.65
N MET A 47 7.33 -10.94 -3.04
CA MET A 47 6.54 -11.77 -3.94
C MET A 47 5.20 -12.10 -3.27
N LEU A 48 4.25 -11.18 -3.44
CA LEU A 48 2.87 -11.38 -3.03
C LEU A 48 2.26 -12.51 -3.86
N ARG A 49 2.09 -13.68 -3.24
CA ARG A 49 1.38 -14.80 -3.85
C ARG A 49 -0.10 -14.65 -3.56
N THR A 50 -0.85 -14.32 -4.59
CA THR A 50 -2.31 -14.22 -4.45
C THR A 50 -2.88 -15.63 -4.43
N MET A 51 -3.29 -16.09 -3.25
CA MET A 51 -4.12 -17.27 -3.12
C MET A 51 -5.50 -16.81 -2.69
N ALA A 52 -6.52 -17.16 -3.46
CA ALA A 52 -7.90 -16.92 -3.05
C ALA A 52 -8.22 -17.83 -1.86
N ILE A 53 -8.06 -17.31 -0.64
CA ILE A 53 -8.38 -18.03 0.59
C ILE A 53 -9.71 -17.52 1.13
N GLU A 54 -10.67 -18.42 1.26
CA GLU A 54 -11.94 -18.12 1.90
C GLU A 54 -11.78 -18.08 3.42
N LYS A 55 -12.46 -17.14 4.09
CA LYS A 55 -12.41 -17.05 5.57
C LYS A 55 -12.87 -18.34 6.26
N SER A 56 -13.79 -19.08 5.62
CA SER A 56 -14.27 -20.40 6.06
C SER A 56 -13.15 -21.44 6.19
N PHE A 57 -12.06 -21.29 5.44
CA PHE A 57 -10.88 -22.15 5.52
C PHE A 57 -10.21 -22.10 6.90
N PHE A 58 -10.42 -21.01 7.66
CA PHE A 58 -9.87 -20.82 8.99
C PHE A 58 -10.82 -21.22 10.13
N ASN A 59 -12.05 -21.66 9.85
CA ASN A 59 -13.01 -22.01 10.91
C ASN A 59 -12.53 -23.16 11.81
N ASN A 60 -11.62 -24.01 11.31
CA ASN A 60 -10.98 -25.09 12.05
C ASN A 60 -9.46 -24.88 12.23
N GLY A 61 -8.96 -23.68 11.87
CA GLY A 61 -7.54 -23.35 11.88
C GLY A 61 -7.12 -22.52 13.10
N PRO A 62 -5.84 -22.15 13.20
CA PRO A 62 -5.38 -21.21 14.21
C PRO A 62 -6.15 -19.88 14.10
N PRO A 63 -6.38 -19.19 15.24
CA PRO A 63 -7.16 -17.98 15.25
C PRO A 63 -6.51 -16.89 14.39
N LEU A 64 -7.34 -16.19 13.64
CA LEU A 64 -6.97 -14.99 12.93
C LEU A 64 -6.59 -13.89 13.93
N THR A 65 -5.45 -13.23 13.68
CA THR A 65 -4.98 -12.12 14.50
C THR A 65 -5.29 -10.81 13.79
N ALA A 66 -6.04 -9.91 14.45
CA ALA A 66 -6.40 -8.61 13.89
C ALA A 66 -5.25 -7.61 13.99
N SER A 67 -5.03 -6.83 12.94
CA SER A 67 -4.03 -5.76 12.92
C SER A 67 -4.66 -4.43 13.38
N PRO A 68 -4.21 -3.84 14.51
CA PRO A 68 -4.74 -2.56 14.99
C PRO A 68 -4.40 -1.40 14.04
N LEU A 69 -3.19 -1.42 13.47
CA LEU A 69 -2.73 -0.37 12.57
C LEU A 69 -3.54 -0.33 11.27
N THR A 70 -3.81 -1.47 10.65
CA THR A 70 -4.56 -1.51 9.38
C THR A 70 -6.05 -1.18 9.60
N ALA A 71 -6.61 -1.58 10.74
CA ALA A 71 -7.94 -1.14 11.16
C ALA A 71 -8.02 0.39 11.29
N GLN A 72 -7.02 1.02 11.93
CA GLN A 72 -6.94 2.48 12.03
C GLN A 72 -6.86 3.19 10.68
N LEU A 73 -6.23 2.55 9.68
CA LEU A 73 -6.16 3.08 8.31
C LEU A 73 -7.46 2.87 7.52
N GLY A 74 -8.52 2.31 8.12
CA GLY A 74 -9.78 2.02 7.43
C GLY A 74 -9.70 0.82 6.49
N PHE A 75 -8.68 -0.03 6.63
CA PHE A 75 -8.47 -1.22 5.83
C PHE A 75 -8.19 -2.42 6.74
N PRO A 76 -9.19 -2.88 7.53
CA PRO A 76 -8.96 -3.82 8.62
C PRO A 76 -8.55 -5.20 8.08
N LEU A 77 -7.31 -5.58 8.36
CA LEU A 77 -6.75 -6.89 8.00
C LEU A 77 -6.62 -7.79 9.21
N GLU A 78 -6.82 -9.07 8.95
CA GLU A 78 -6.51 -10.17 9.85
C GLU A 78 -5.45 -11.05 9.20
N ALA A 79 -4.53 -11.57 10.00
CA ALA A 79 -3.45 -12.44 9.55
C ALA A 79 -3.47 -13.79 10.26
N VAL A 80 -2.97 -14.80 9.58
CA VAL A 80 -2.72 -16.12 10.14
C VAL A 80 -1.50 -16.72 9.47
N ALA A 81 -0.62 -17.32 10.28
CA ALA A 81 0.54 -18.04 9.77
C ALA A 81 0.04 -19.21 8.91
N SER A 82 0.59 -19.34 7.71
CA SER A 82 0.27 -20.45 6.83
C SER A 82 0.85 -21.74 7.40
N PRO A 83 0.04 -22.79 7.59
CA PRO A 83 0.54 -24.06 8.10
C PRO A 83 1.42 -24.81 7.08
N MET A 84 1.49 -24.34 5.84
CA MET A 84 2.10 -25.08 4.72
C MET A 84 3.61 -24.90 4.58
N ASN A 85 4.25 -24.02 5.36
CA ASN A 85 5.69 -23.80 5.28
C ASN A 85 6.31 -23.75 6.68
N GLU A 86 7.23 -24.67 6.97
CA GLU A 86 8.04 -24.71 8.21
C GLU A 86 9.12 -23.60 8.25
N SER A 87 9.00 -22.58 7.41
CA SER A 87 9.95 -21.48 7.40
C SER A 87 9.88 -20.75 8.75
N ILE A 88 10.99 -20.84 9.50
CA ILE A 88 11.18 -20.15 10.78
C ILE A 88 11.59 -18.69 10.60
N ALA A 89 11.49 -18.16 9.38
CA ALA A 89 12.08 -16.89 9.06
C ALA A 89 11.07 -15.75 9.20
N TYR A 90 11.51 -14.66 9.84
CA TYR A 90 10.63 -13.59 10.29
C TYR A 90 10.01 -12.83 9.10
N ASN A 91 8.69 -12.66 9.10
CA ASN A 91 7.98 -11.96 8.03
C ASN A 91 7.89 -10.47 8.33
N TYR A 92 8.98 -9.72 8.08
CA TYR A 92 9.07 -8.29 8.40
C TYR A 92 7.88 -7.47 7.88
N PRO A 93 7.49 -7.55 6.59
CA PRO A 93 6.41 -6.71 6.07
C PRO A 93 5.08 -6.92 6.81
N VAL A 94 4.73 -8.19 7.10
CA VAL A 94 3.49 -8.50 7.81
C VAL A 94 3.55 -7.98 9.23
N ASN A 95 4.63 -8.26 9.96
CA ASN A 95 4.73 -7.91 11.37
C ASN A 95 4.66 -6.40 11.61
N GLU A 96 5.14 -5.57 10.67
CA GLU A 96 5.01 -4.11 10.76
C GLU A 96 3.55 -3.63 10.76
N MET A 97 2.62 -4.40 10.17
CA MET A 97 1.18 -4.11 10.25
C MET A 97 0.61 -4.34 11.65
N PHE A 98 1.29 -5.08 12.51
CA PHE A 98 0.84 -5.39 13.87
C PHE A 98 1.51 -4.50 14.93
N ALA A 99 2.22 -3.47 14.49
CA ALA A 99 2.79 -2.49 15.39
C ALA A 99 1.71 -1.65 16.07
N SER A 100 1.95 -1.22 17.32
CA SER A 100 1.00 -0.34 18.02
C SER A 100 0.93 1.02 17.33
N SER A 101 -0.27 1.48 17.07
CA SER A 101 -0.56 2.80 16.53
C SER A 101 -0.93 3.82 17.63
N ASN A 102 -0.91 3.41 18.91
CA ASN A 102 -1.18 4.28 20.04
C ASN A 102 0.05 5.17 20.33
N PRO A 103 -0.02 6.50 20.11
CA PRO A 103 1.12 7.40 20.33
C PRO A 103 1.55 7.50 21.80
N GLU A 104 0.62 7.23 22.73
CA GLU A 104 0.87 7.31 24.16
C GLU A 104 1.58 6.06 24.68
N SER A 105 1.61 4.99 23.87
CA SER A 105 2.35 3.78 24.21
C SER A 105 3.86 4.01 24.07
N SER A 106 4.63 3.50 25.03
CA SER A 106 6.10 3.36 24.92
C SER A 106 6.52 2.50 23.72
N GLU A 107 5.59 1.72 23.20
CA GLU A 107 5.75 0.75 22.13
C GLU A 107 5.11 1.25 20.81
N PHE A 108 4.94 2.57 20.67
CA PHE A 108 4.45 3.18 19.43
C PHE A 108 5.33 2.77 18.22
N LEU A 109 4.69 2.15 17.23
CA LEU A 109 5.31 1.57 16.03
C LEU A 109 6.40 0.52 16.31
N THR A 110 6.36 -0.13 17.47
CA THR A 110 7.12 -1.36 17.72
C THR A 110 6.25 -2.59 17.49
N ASP A 111 6.86 -3.66 16.97
CA ASP A 111 6.16 -4.86 16.53
C ASP A 111 5.90 -5.78 17.74
N TYR A 112 4.67 -6.29 17.88
CA TYR A 112 4.27 -7.16 19.00
C TYR A 112 4.01 -8.60 18.60
N THR A 113 3.84 -8.83 17.31
CA THR A 113 3.56 -10.15 16.77
C THR A 113 4.78 -10.64 16.03
N ALA A 114 4.97 -11.95 16.05
CA ALA A 114 6.04 -12.62 15.33
C ALA A 114 5.43 -13.68 14.42
N PHE A 115 4.93 -13.22 13.28
CA PHE A 115 4.62 -14.10 12.16
C PHE A 115 5.93 -14.56 11.52
N TYR A 116 6.08 -15.88 11.42
CA TYR A 116 7.18 -16.55 10.73
C TYR A 116 6.65 -17.25 9.48
N GLY A 117 7.50 -17.33 8.47
CA GLY A 117 7.17 -17.97 7.20
C GLY A 117 6.10 -17.21 6.42
N ASP A 118 5.27 -17.98 5.72
CA ASP A 118 4.23 -17.44 4.87
C ASP A 118 3.02 -17.03 5.70
N VAL A 119 2.40 -15.90 5.35
CA VAL A 119 1.24 -15.38 6.08
C VAL A 119 0.10 -15.14 5.13
N SER A 120 -1.07 -15.65 5.48
CA SER A 120 -2.31 -15.35 4.79
C SER A 120 -2.99 -14.15 5.44
N LEU A 121 -3.35 -13.17 4.60
CA LEU A 121 -4.08 -11.97 4.96
C LEU A 121 -5.50 -12.03 4.41
N VAL A 122 -6.46 -11.66 5.24
CA VAL A 122 -7.86 -11.49 4.85
C VAL A 122 -8.40 -10.17 5.37
N ARG A 123 -9.40 -9.60 4.68
CA ARG A 123 -10.11 -8.45 5.21
C ARG A 123 -11.09 -8.88 6.30
N ALA A 124 -11.04 -8.22 7.45
CA ALA A 124 -11.96 -8.48 8.56
C ALA A 124 -13.42 -8.20 8.15
N ASP A 125 -13.64 -7.16 7.32
CA ASP A 125 -14.95 -6.77 6.78
C ASP A 125 -15.46 -7.68 5.64
N GLY A 126 -14.69 -8.70 5.26
CA GLY A 126 -15.07 -9.68 4.25
C GLY A 126 -15.13 -9.16 2.82
N LYS A 127 -14.71 -7.91 2.55
CA LYS A 127 -14.63 -7.40 1.17
C LYS A 127 -13.50 -8.09 0.40
N ALA A 128 -13.54 -7.99 -0.92
CA ALA A 128 -12.42 -8.43 -1.75
C ALA A 128 -11.21 -7.48 -1.59
N MET A 129 -10.03 -8.04 -1.86
CA MET A 129 -8.76 -7.34 -1.77
C MET A 129 -7.89 -7.71 -2.95
N SER A 130 -7.23 -6.73 -3.56
CA SER A 130 -6.22 -6.99 -4.58
C SER A 130 -4.81 -7.02 -3.97
N PRO A 131 -3.87 -7.75 -4.59
CA PRO A 131 -2.47 -7.76 -4.15
C PRO A 131 -1.85 -6.37 -4.19
N LEU A 132 -2.21 -5.56 -5.19
CA LEU A 132 -1.74 -4.19 -5.33
C LEU A 132 -2.23 -3.27 -4.21
N GLN A 133 -3.41 -3.55 -3.62
CA GLN A 133 -3.86 -2.85 -2.42
C GLN A 133 -3.02 -3.21 -1.19
N ILE A 134 -2.65 -4.48 -1.04
CA ILE A 134 -1.74 -4.94 0.02
C ILE A 134 -0.34 -4.34 -0.15
N GLU A 135 0.20 -4.37 -1.36
CA GLU A 135 1.50 -3.78 -1.67
C GLU A 135 1.55 -2.29 -1.33
N ALA A 136 0.51 -1.54 -1.70
CA ALA A 136 0.38 -0.13 -1.37
C ALA A 136 0.31 0.11 0.15
N LEU A 137 -0.45 -0.71 0.88
CA LEU A 137 -0.56 -0.64 2.33
C LEU A 137 0.77 -0.91 3.03
N LEU A 138 1.46 -1.99 2.65
CA LEU A 138 2.76 -2.35 3.22
C LEU A 138 3.80 -1.28 2.92
N THR A 139 3.85 -0.80 1.67
CA THR A 139 4.74 0.29 1.29
C THR A 139 4.49 1.53 2.15
N TYR A 140 3.22 1.86 2.39
CA TYR A 140 2.84 3.00 3.21
C TYR A 140 3.30 2.90 4.67
N ILE A 141 3.03 1.76 5.29
CA ILE A 141 3.40 1.47 6.68
C ILE A 141 4.92 1.48 6.82
N ASN A 142 5.62 0.74 5.96
CA ASN A 142 7.09 0.62 6.00
C ASN A 142 7.76 1.98 5.80
N GLN A 143 7.29 2.81 4.87
CA GLN A 143 7.84 4.16 4.68
C GLN A 143 7.59 5.07 5.89
N THR A 144 6.42 4.97 6.50
CA THR A 144 6.06 5.76 7.68
C THR A 144 6.91 5.35 8.89
N ARG A 145 7.03 4.05 9.14
CA ARG A 145 7.87 3.49 10.19
C ARG A 145 9.34 3.77 10.00
N LYS A 146 9.89 3.58 8.79
CA LYS A 146 11.29 3.89 8.48
C LYS A 146 11.61 5.36 8.76
N LYS A 147 10.72 6.29 8.37
CA LYS A 147 10.88 7.73 8.66
C LYS A 147 10.87 8.00 10.17
N TRP A 148 9.97 7.35 10.91
CA TRP A 148 9.92 7.43 12.36
C TRP A 148 11.24 6.95 13.00
N LEU A 149 11.64 5.71 12.73
CA LEU A 149 12.82 5.09 13.31
C LEU A 149 14.10 5.88 13.00
N THR A 150 14.32 6.25 11.75
CA THR A 150 15.51 7.04 11.36
C THR A 150 15.58 8.36 12.12
N LYS A 151 14.44 9.00 12.35
CA LYS A 151 14.40 10.30 13.02
C LYS A 151 14.56 10.18 14.54
N THR A 152 13.98 9.16 15.15
CA THR A 152 13.89 9.07 16.62
C THR A 152 14.89 8.12 17.26
N ARG A 153 15.69 7.39 16.48
CA ARG A 153 16.71 6.45 16.97
C ARG A 153 17.65 7.05 18.02
N HIS A 154 18.00 8.32 17.89
CA HIS A 154 18.93 9.02 18.78
C HIS A 154 18.22 10.02 19.72
N MET A 155 16.89 10.07 19.69
CA MET A 155 16.11 10.95 20.53
C MET A 155 15.85 10.27 21.88
N LYS A 156 16.13 10.99 22.97
CA LYS A 156 15.68 10.60 24.32
C LYS A 156 14.17 10.75 24.40
N GLU A 157 13.54 9.97 25.28
CA GLU A 157 12.14 10.22 25.66
C GLU A 157 11.99 11.64 26.19
N GLY A 158 10.90 12.31 25.80
CA GLY A 158 10.65 13.71 26.11
C GLY A 158 9.88 14.43 25.01
N GLU A 159 9.70 15.73 25.18
CA GLU A 159 8.82 16.57 24.35
C GLU A 159 9.15 16.47 22.85
N ALA A 160 10.43 16.47 22.47
CA ALA A 160 10.84 16.39 21.08
C ALA A 160 10.41 15.07 20.40
N LYS A 161 10.54 13.94 21.10
CA LYS A 161 10.14 12.61 20.58
C LYS A 161 8.62 12.51 20.50
N GLU A 162 7.91 13.08 21.47
CA GLU A 162 6.45 13.15 21.51
C GLU A 162 5.86 13.99 20.36
N VAL A 163 6.48 15.13 20.04
CA VAL A 163 6.12 15.94 18.86
C VAL A 163 6.23 15.12 17.57
N GLU A 164 7.27 14.28 17.45
CA GLU A 164 7.41 13.40 16.29
C GLU A 164 6.38 12.26 16.30
N ARG A 165 6.01 11.69 17.46
CA ARG A 165 4.93 10.69 17.55
C ARG A 165 3.63 11.26 17.02
N LYS A 166 3.27 12.47 17.45
CA LYS A 166 2.08 13.18 16.98
C LYS A 166 2.09 13.42 15.47
N LYS A 167 3.23 13.81 14.89
CA LYS A 167 3.39 13.98 13.43
C LYS A 167 3.20 12.66 12.68
N VAL A 168 3.71 11.55 13.22
CA VAL A 168 3.54 10.24 12.60
C VAL A 168 2.09 9.76 12.74
N LYS A 169 1.46 9.93 13.91
CA LYS A 169 0.04 9.62 14.11
C LYS A 169 -0.86 10.39 13.14
N ALA A 170 -0.57 11.66 12.88
CA ALA A 170 -1.29 12.47 11.90
C ALA A 170 -1.17 11.94 10.45
N ARG A 171 -0.20 11.05 10.20
CA ARG A 171 -0.11 10.30 8.94
C ARG A 171 -0.80 8.96 9.02
N LEU A 172 -1.00 8.35 10.18
CA LEU A 172 -1.68 7.07 10.30
C LEU A 172 -3.21 7.27 10.32
N THR A 173 -3.76 7.86 9.26
CA THR A 173 -5.20 8.07 9.08
C THR A 173 -5.69 7.48 7.76
N PRO A 174 -6.99 7.15 7.65
CA PRO A 174 -7.59 6.66 6.41
C PRO A 174 -7.37 7.62 5.21
N GLU A 175 -7.48 8.93 5.42
CA GLU A 175 -7.35 9.97 4.40
C GLU A 175 -5.91 10.10 3.92
N ALA A 176 -4.96 10.03 4.85
CA ALA A 176 -3.53 10.08 4.53
C ALA A 176 -3.10 8.84 3.75
N PHE A 177 -3.60 7.65 4.10
CA PHE A 177 -3.35 6.44 3.33
C PHE A 177 -4.03 6.48 1.96
N HIS A 178 -5.30 6.91 1.87
CA HIS A 178 -5.98 7.07 0.58
C HIS A 178 -5.21 8.04 -0.34
N THR A 179 -4.75 9.17 0.19
CA THR A 179 -3.95 10.15 -0.57
C THR A 179 -2.64 9.53 -1.06
N PHE A 180 -1.95 8.76 -0.22
CA PHE A 180 -0.76 8.02 -0.62
C PHE A 180 -1.07 7.00 -1.72
N PHE A 181 -2.14 6.22 -1.58
CA PHE A 181 -2.57 5.22 -2.55
C PHE A 181 -2.81 5.85 -3.93
N GLU A 182 -3.56 6.95 -4.01
CA GLU A 182 -3.84 7.63 -5.28
C GLU A 182 -2.59 8.30 -5.87
N ASN A 183 -1.63 8.74 -5.05
CA ASN A 183 -0.33 9.20 -5.54
C ASN A 183 0.47 8.05 -6.16
N LEU A 184 0.57 6.91 -5.46
CA LEU A 184 1.26 5.71 -5.92
C LEU A 184 0.65 5.18 -7.22
N ARG A 185 -0.67 5.04 -7.26
CA ARG A 185 -1.42 4.62 -8.45
C ARG A 185 -1.09 5.50 -9.66
N ARG A 186 -1.09 6.82 -9.49
CA ARG A 186 -0.72 7.77 -10.56
C ARG A 186 0.73 7.61 -11.02
N GLN A 187 1.65 7.40 -10.08
CA GLN A 187 3.06 7.15 -10.41
C GLN A 187 3.22 5.87 -11.23
N MET A 188 2.57 4.78 -10.81
CA MET A 188 2.62 3.49 -11.52
C MET A 188 2.01 3.57 -12.92
N LEU A 189 0.88 4.28 -13.08
CA LEU A 189 0.27 4.50 -14.39
C LEU A 189 1.15 5.31 -15.33
N ARG A 190 1.87 6.32 -14.83
CA ARG A 190 2.86 7.08 -15.62
C ARG A 190 4.06 6.24 -16.02
N ALA A 191 4.45 5.28 -15.19
CA ALA A 191 5.49 4.30 -15.50
C ALA A 191 5.01 3.18 -16.46
N GLY A 192 3.78 3.26 -16.97
CA GLY A 192 3.23 2.28 -17.91
C GLY A 192 2.59 1.05 -17.27
N ASN A 193 2.58 0.95 -15.94
CA ASN A 193 1.98 -0.19 -15.23
C ASN A 193 0.44 -0.10 -15.26
N GLN A 194 -0.16 -0.76 -16.25
CA GLN A 194 -1.61 -0.78 -16.45
C GLN A 194 -2.37 -1.60 -15.40
N ALA A 195 -1.70 -2.43 -14.59
CA ALA A 195 -2.36 -3.22 -13.55
C ALA A 195 -3.06 -2.33 -12.50
N PHE A 196 -2.56 -1.09 -12.31
CA PHE A 196 -3.14 -0.09 -11.42
C PHE A 196 -4.35 0.67 -11.99
N LYS A 197 -4.70 0.47 -13.27
CA LYS A 197 -5.75 1.27 -13.95
C LYS A 197 -7.11 1.13 -13.28
N ASN A 198 -7.48 -0.09 -12.89
CA ASN A 198 -8.78 -0.40 -12.30
C ASN A 198 -8.71 -0.64 -10.79
N VAL A 199 -7.55 -0.47 -10.16
CA VAL A 199 -7.41 -0.63 -8.71
C VAL A 199 -7.90 0.64 -8.03
N VAL A 200 -8.86 0.47 -7.14
CA VAL A 200 -9.40 1.56 -6.31
C VAL A 200 -8.78 1.50 -4.91
N SER A 201 -8.68 2.66 -4.26
CA SER A 201 -8.29 2.71 -2.85
C SER A 201 -9.24 1.83 -2.02
N PRO A 202 -8.72 1.00 -1.09
CA PRO A 202 -9.54 0.10 -0.27
C PRO A 202 -10.30 0.82 0.84
N VAL A 203 -9.98 2.10 1.06
CA VAL A 203 -10.58 2.97 2.07
C VAL A 203 -11.66 3.85 1.43
N SER A 204 -12.85 3.81 2.03
CA SER A 204 -13.95 4.70 1.67
C SER A 204 -13.77 6.03 2.40
N ILE A 205 -13.38 7.07 1.67
CA ILE A 205 -13.41 8.45 2.16
C ILE A 205 -14.52 9.22 1.45
N THR A 206 -15.10 10.20 2.14
CA THR A 206 -15.98 11.18 1.52
C THR A 206 -15.18 12.06 0.54
N LEU A 207 -15.63 12.12 -0.72
CA LEU A 207 -14.95 12.81 -1.83
C LEU A 207 -14.64 14.29 -1.59
N SER A 208 -15.30 14.92 -0.61
CA SER A 208 -15.01 16.28 -0.17
C SER A 208 -13.58 16.47 0.34
N GLU A 209 -12.90 15.41 0.75
CA GLU A 209 -11.61 15.51 1.45
C GLU A 209 -10.40 15.17 0.56
N VAL A 210 -10.56 14.34 -0.49
CA VAL A 210 -9.47 14.02 -1.42
C VAL A 210 -9.98 13.94 -2.87
N ALA A 211 -9.42 14.78 -3.73
CA ALA A 211 -9.75 14.79 -5.14
C ALA A 211 -9.17 13.56 -5.87
N PRO A 212 -9.98 12.81 -6.64
CA PRO A 212 -9.52 11.61 -7.33
C PRO A 212 -8.59 11.93 -8.50
N ALA A 213 -7.93 10.88 -9.01
CA ALA A 213 -7.14 10.97 -10.23
C ALA A 213 -8.05 11.01 -11.47
N CYS A 214 -7.73 11.88 -12.42
CA CYS A 214 -8.43 11.89 -13.70
C CYS A 214 -8.15 10.62 -14.51
N GLY A 215 -9.20 9.99 -15.03
CA GLY A 215 -9.08 8.78 -15.86
C GLY A 215 -8.38 8.96 -17.20
N ALA A 216 -8.22 10.20 -17.70
CA ALA A 216 -7.54 10.50 -18.97
C ALA A 216 -6.07 10.90 -18.79
N CYS A 217 -5.81 11.81 -17.83
CA CYS A 217 -4.53 12.49 -17.67
C CYS A 217 -3.75 12.02 -16.42
N TYR A 218 -4.42 11.28 -15.52
CA TYR A 218 -3.93 10.88 -14.19
C TYR A 218 -3.38 12.05 -13.35
N ALA A 219 -3.80 13.29 -13.62
CA ALA A 219 -3.52 14.44 -12.78
C ALA A 219 -4.59 14.56 -11.67
N LYS A 220 -4.30 15.37 -10.65
CA LYS A 220 -5.26 15.67 -9.58
C LYS A 220 -6.44 16.42 -10.18
N ALA A 221 -7.67 15.97 -9.92
CA ALA A 221 -8.83 16.82 -10.16
C ALA A 221 -8.88 17.96 -9.16
N GLU A 222 -9.54 19.04 -9.54
CA GLU A 222 -9.99 20.02 -8.57
C GLU A 222 -11.22 19.46 -7.84
N PRO A 223 -11.27 19.50 -6.50
CA PRO A 223 -12.44 19.09 -5.75
C PRO A 223 -13.61 20.02 -6.10
N GLY A 224 -14.72 19.43 -6.54
CA GLY A 224 -15.97 20.11 -6.89
C GLY A 224 -17.16 19.22 -6.51
N LYS A 225 -18.36 19.81 -6.39
CA LYS A 225 -19.48 19.13 -5.72
C LYS A 225 -20.01 17.89 -6.46
N HIS A 226 -19.95 17.81 -7.79
CA HIS A 226 -20.45 16.63 -8.54
C HIS A 226 -19.65 16.34 -9.83
N LEU A 227 -19.26 17.41 -10.54
CA LEU A 227 -18.45 17.34 -11.76
C LEU A 227 -17.01 17.79 -11.47
N LEU A 228 -16.07 16.85 -11.60
CA LEU A 228 -14.65 17.10 -11.39
C LEU A 228 -13.98 17.49 -12.71
N THR A 229 -13.03 18.43 -12.66
CA THR A 229 -12.24 18.84 -13.83
C THR A 229 -10.76 18.47 -13.62
N CYS A 230 -10.14 17.77 -14.58
CA CYS A 230 -8.69 17.55 -14.54
C CYS A 230 -7.96 18.88 -14.68
N ALA A 231 -7.12 19.23 -13.70
CA ALA A 231 -6.33 20.46 -13.74
C ALA A 231 -5.46 20.58 -15.01
N LYS A 232 -4.98 19.42 -15.53
CA LYS A 232 -4.08 19.33 -16.69
C LYS A 232 -4.80 19.23 -18.05
N SER A 233 -5.64 18.21 -18.26
CA SER A 233 -6.30 17.97 -19.55
C SER A 233 -7.63 18.68 -19.72
N LYS A 234 -8.13 19.35 -18.68
CA LYS A 234 -9.45 19.99 -18.63
C LYS A 234 -10.63 19.04 -18.88
N THR A 235 -10.39 17.73 -18.92
CA THR A 235 -11.42 16.70 -19.04
C THR A 235 -12.33 16.73 -17.82
N ARG A 236 -13.65 16.76 -18.07
CA ARG A 236 -14.67 16.72 -17.03
C ARG A 236 -15.13 15.28 -16.82
N TYR A 237 -15.31 14.88 -15.56
CA TYR A 237 -15.83 13.57 -15.22
C TYR A 237 -16.56 13.62 -13.88
N TYR A 238 -17.60 12.82 -13.74
CA TYR A 238 -18.34 12.71 -12.48
C TYR A 238 -17.51 11.98 -11.43
N CYS A 239 -17.68 12.38 -10.16
CA CYS A 239 -17.06 11.68 -9.04
C CYS A 239 -17.55 10.22 -8.87
N GLY A 240 -18.65 9.86 -9.52
CA GLY A 240 -19.16 8.50 -9.62
C GLY A 240 -20.53 8.46 -10.29
N ARG A 241 -21.09 7.25 -10.46
CA ARG A 241 -22.45 7.08 -11.01
C ARG A 241 -23.54 7.72 -10.15
N ALA A 242 -23.30 7.86 -8.84
CA ALA A 242 -24.22 8.58 -7.96
C ALA A 242 -24.23 10.08 -8.28
N CYS A 243 -23.05 10.70 -8.41
CA CYS A 243 -22.92 12.11 -8.79
C CYS A 243 -23.51 12.41 -10.17
N GLN A 244 -23.49 11.43 -11.10
CA GLN A 244 -24.10 11.55 -12.42
C GLN A 244 -25.63 11.58 -12.40
N LYS A 245 -26.27 11.05 -11.35
CA LYS A 245 -27.74 11.04 -11.22
C LYS A 245 -28.30 12.32 -10.61
N GLU A 246 -27.45 13.14 -10.01
CA GLU A 246 -27.82 14.38 -9.32
C GLU A 246 -27.75 15.61 -10.25
N ASP A 247 -27.12 15.49 -11.43
CA ASP A 247 -27.09 16.46 -12.53
C ASP A 247 -27.97 15.98 -13.71
#